data_AF-A0A970J212-F1
#
_entry.id   AF-A0A970J212-F1
#
_cell.length_a   1.000
_cell.length_b   1.000
_cell.length_c   1.000
_cell.angle_alpha   90.00
_cell.angle_beta   90.00
_cell.angle_gamma   90.00
#
_symmetry.space_group_name_H-M   'P 1'
#
loop_
_entity.id
_entity.type
_entity.pdbx_description
1 polymer ?
#
loop_
_entity_poly.entity_id
_entity_poly.type
_entity_poly.pdbx_seq_one_letter_code
_entity_poly.pdbx_strand_id
1 'polypeptide(L)'
;MSSIHKKTVFIAIFISILISAAYYNYSTYQKKDISYVVEQKLTKGLFNKYKLKSITSTELKYSDEILAIVSVTGTSKNSNGSSVAYKVLLEKSSNGSWKVKEIYPVK
;
A
#
# COMPACT_ATOMS: atom_id res chain seq x y z
N MET A 1 -39.24 6.79 17.54
CA MET A 1 -38.58 5.80 16.65
C MET A 1 -39.06 4.40 17.01
N SER A 2 -39.73 3.69 16.08
CA SER A 2 -40.30 2.37 16.38
C SER A 2 -39.19 1.33 16.65
N SER A 3 -39.50 0.31 17.46
CA SER A 3 -38.56 -0.75 17.85
C SER A 3 -37.90 -1.44 16.65
N ILE A 4 -38.62 -1.53 15.52
CA ILE A 4 -38.13 -2.10 14.26
C ILE A 4 -36.97 -1.27 13.69
N HIS A 5 -37.08 0.06 13.67
CA HIS A 5 -36.02 0.94 13.16
C HIS A 5 -34.74 0.84 14.00
N LYS A 6 -34.87 0.68 15.33
CA LYS A 6 -33.72 0.50 16.23
C LYS A 6 -32.97 -0.81 15.94
N LYS A 7 -33.70 -1.91 15.69
CA LYS A 7 -33.11 -3.21 15.32
C LYS A 7 -32.40 -3.16 13.97
N THR A 8 -33.01 -2.53 12.96
CA THR A 8 -32.40 -2.39 11.63
C THR A 8 -31.11 -1.56 11.67
N VAL A 9 -31.10 -0.44 12.42
CA VAL A 9 -29.89 0.38 12.60
C VAL A 9 -28.78 -0.41 13.28
N PHE A 10 -29.11 -1.18 14.33
CA PHE A 10 -28.14 -2.03 15.01
C PHE A 10 -27.54 -3.08 14.07
N ILE A 11 -28.36 -3.75 13.25
CA ILE A 11 -27.90 -4.73 12.26
C ILE A 11 -26.97 -4.07 11.24
N ALA A 12 -27.32 -2.88 10.74
CA ALA A 12 -26.48 -2.15 9.79
C ALA A 12 -25.11 -1.78 10.39
N ILE A 13 -25.07 -1.33 11.64
CA ILE A 13 -23.82 -1.04 12.36
C ILE A 13 -23.00 -2.32 12.52
N PHE A 14 -23.63 -3.42 12.93
CA PHE A 14 -22.95 -4.70 13.11
C PHE A 14 -22.33 -5.21 11.81
N ILE A 15 -23.06 -5.16 10.70
CA ILE A 15 -22.55 -5.52 9.37
C ILE A 15 -21.37 -4.61 8.97
N SER A 16 -21.47 -3.31 9.21
CA SER A 16 -20.38 -2.36 8.94
C SER A 16 -19.10 -2.71 9.71
N ILE A 17 -19.23 -3.10 10.99
CA ILE A 17 -18.10 -3.54 11.82
C ILE A 17 -17.46 -4.81 11.23
N LEU A 18 -18.28 -5.80 10.84
CA LEU A 18 -17.78 -7.04 10.24
C LEU A 18 -17.02 -6.79 8.94
N ILE A 19 -17.57 -5.96 8.05
CA ILE A 19 -16.92 -5.59 6.79
C ILE A 19 -15.59 -4.88 7.06
N SER A 20 -15.58 -3.95 8.02
CA SER A 20 -14.37 -3.20 8.40
C SER A 20 -13.28 -4.13 8.96
N ALA A 21 -13.65 -5.09 9.81
CA ALA A 21 -12.73 -6.07 10.36
C ALA A 21 -12.18 -7.02 9.27
N ALA A 22 -13.02 -7.49 8.36
CA ALA A 22 -12.60 -8.30 7.22
C ALA A 22 -11.62 -7.55 6.31
N TYR A 23 -11.95 -6.29 5.98
CA TYR A 23 -11.08 -5.43 5.18
C TYR A 23 -9.74 -5.16 5.87
N TYR A 24 -9.74 -4.92 7.18
CA TYR A 24 -8.51 -4.71 7.95
C TYR A 24 -7.59 -5.94 7.90
N ASN A 25 -8.14 -7.14 8.08
CA ASN A 25 -7.39 -8.39 7.98
C ASN A 25 -6.83 -8.60 6.57
N TYR A 26 -7.65 -8.38 5.54
CA TYR A 26 -7.23 -8.48 4.15
C TYR A 26 -6.10 -7.48 3.83
N SER A 27 -6.25 -6.22 4.21
CA SER A 27 -5.24 -5.18 3.99
C SER A 27 -3.94 -5.51 4.73
N THR A 28 -4.02 -6.04 5.95
CA THR A 28 -2.84 -6.43 6.74
C THR A 28 -2.12 -7.63 6.12
N TYR A 29 -2.87 -8.60 5.60
CA TYR A 29 -2.32 -9.74 4.87
C TYR A 29 -1.61 -9.29 3.59
N GLN A 30 -2.24 -8.42 2.80
CA GLN A 30 -1.65 -7.90 1.55
C GLN A 30 -0.36 -7.10 1.81
N LYS A 31 -0.23 -6.44 2.97
CA LYS A 31 1.02 -5.75 3.35
C LYS A 31 2.20 -6.71 3.58
N LYS A 32 1.99 -8.03 3.63
CA LYS A 32 3.09 -9.01 3.66
C LYS A 32 3.73 -9.24 2.28
N ASP A 33 3.08 -8.79 1.20
CA ASP A 33 3.63 -8.79 -0.14
C ASP A 33 4.36 -7.47 -0.42
N ILE A 34 5.65 -7.56 -0.75
CA ILE A 34 6.50 -6.42 -1.09
C ILE A 34 5.93 -5.65 -2.29
N SER A 35 5.50 -6.36 -3.33
CA SER A 35 4.99 -5.77 -4.57
C SER A 35 3.75 -4.94 -4.30
N TYR A 36 2.83 -5.47 -3.48
CA TYR A 36 1.63 -4.74 -3.06
C TYR A 36 1.97 -3.46 -2.29
N VAL A 37 2.89 -3.53 -1.33
CA VAL A 37 3.28 -2.36 -0.51
C VAL A 37 3.93 -1.27 -1.37
N VAL A 38 4.81 -1.67 -2.29
CA VAL A 38 5.46 -0.77 -3.25
C VAL A 38 4.42 -0.11 -4.16
N GLU A 39 3.54 -0.90 -4.78
CA GLU A 39 2.50 -0.39 -5.68
C GLU A 39 1.57 0.59 -4.95
N GLN A 40 1.06 0.22 -3.78
CA GLN A 40 0.17 1.07 -2.98
C GLN A 40 0.85 2.39 -2.61
N LYS A 41 2.10 2.34 -2.15
CA LYS A 41 2.83 3.56 -1.74
C LYS A 41 3.08 4.49 -2.93
N LEU A 42 3.49 3.95 -4.08
CA LEU A 42 3.87 4.73 -5.25
C LEU A 42 2.68 5.20 -6.08
N THR A 43 1.54 4.49 -6.10
CA THR A 43 0.41 4.84 -6.98
C THR A 43 -0.80 5.43 -6.23
N LYS A 44 -1.09 4.93 -5.02
CA LYS A 44 -2.32 5.27 -4.28
C LYS A 44 -2.06 6.16 -3.07
N GLY A 45 -0.85 6.14 -2.51
CA GLY A 45 -0.46 6.94 -1.35
C GLY A 45 -0.81 8.44 -1.48
N LEU A 46 -1.32 9.01 -0.38
CA LEU A 46 -1.58 10.45 -0.25
C LEU A 46 -0.26 11.20 0.00
N PHE A 47 -0.16 12.44 -0.51
CA PHE A 47 0.98 13.35 -0.31
C PHE A 47 2.37 12.75 -0.62
N ASN A 48 2.45 11.85 -1.60
CA ASN A 48 3.73 11.27 -2.02
C ASN A 48 4.34 12.08 -3.17
N LYS A 49 5.53 12.68 -2.95
CA LYS A 49 6.26 13.39 -4.02
C LYS A 49 6.76 12.46 -5.14
N TYR A 50 6.95 11.17 -4.84
CA TYR A 50 7.39 10.13 -5.78
C TYR A 50 6.24 9.39 -6.46
N LYS A 51 5.05 10.02 -6.53
CA LYS A 51 3.84 9.35 -7.02
C LYS A 51 3.96 9.01 -8.51
N LEU A 52 3.72 7.75 -8.82
CA LEU A 52 3.65 7.22 -10.18
C LEU A 52 2.19 7.19 -10.64
N LYS A 53 1.97 7.55 -11.91
CA LYS A 53 0.70 7.33 -12.62
C LYS A 53 0.53 5.85 -12.94
N SER A 54 1.61 5.19 -13.34
CA SER A 54 1.67 3.76 -13.66
C SER A 54 3.07 3.22 -13.37
N ILE A 55 3.13 1.95 -12.96
CA ILE A 55 4.38 1.21 -12.80
C ILE A 55 4.61 0.42 -14.09
N THR A 56 5.82 0.51 -14.64
CA THR A 56 6.25 -0.24 -15.82
C THR A 56 6.99 -1.52 -15.41
N SER A 57 7.89 -1.43 -14.43
CA SER A 57 8.59 -2.60 -13.90
C SER A 57 8.84 -2.48 -12.40
N THR A 58 8.90 -3.63 -11.74
CA THR A 58 9.27 -3.78 -10.33
C THR A 58 10.21 -4.97 -10.23
N GLU A 59 11.39 -4.75 -9.66
CA GLU A 59 12.43 -5.76 -9.56
C GLU A 59 13.00 -5.78 -8.13
N LEU A 60 12.93 -6.94 -7.48
CA LEU A 60 13.55 -7.14 -6.17
C LEU A 60 15.07 -7.27 -6.35
N LYS A 61 15.82 -6.32 -5.79
CA LYS A 61 17.29 -6.30 -5.87
C LYS A 61 17.95 -6.97 -4.67
N TYR A 62 17.30 -6.89 -3.51
CA TYR A 62 17.78 -7.47 -2.27
C TYR A 62 16.59 -7.75 -1.34
N SER A 63 16.65 -8.84 -0.58
CA SER A 63 15.76 -9.10 0.54
C SER A 63 16.44 -9.99 1.56
N ASP A 64 16.27 -9.66 2.83
CA ASP A 64 16.53 -10.54 3.96
C ASP A 64 15.29 -10.58 4.88
N GLU A 65 15.46 -11.00 6.14
CA GLU A 65 14.38 -11.09 7.12
C GLU A 65 13.86 -9.73 7.61
N ILE A 66 14.65 -8.66 7.48
CA ILE A 66 14.41 -7.34 8.05
C ILE A 66 14.23 -6.28 6.96
N LEU A 67 15.03 -6.31 5.90
CA LEU A 67 15.11 -5.28 4.87
C LEU A 67 14.91 -5.86 3.47
N ALA A 68 14.36 -5.02 2.59
CA ALA A 68 14.31 -5.31 1.16
C ALA A 68 14.55 -4.03 0.35
N ILE A 69 15.18 -4.19 -0.82
CA ILE A 69 15.40 -3.12 -1.78
C ILE A 69 14.75 -3.50 -3.10
N VAL A 70 13.88 -2.63 -3.59
CA VAL A 70 13.16 -2.83 -4.84
C VAL A 70 13.49 -1.70 -5.80
N SER A 71 13.84 -2.03 -7.03
CA SER A 71 13.92 -1.08 -8.14
C SER A 71 12.57 -1.01 -8.83
N VAL A 72 12.05 0.21 -9.02
CA VAL A 72 10.77 0.45 -9.68
C VAL A 72 10.99 1.45 -10.81
N THR A 73 10.45 1.16 -11.98
CA THR A 73 10.36 2.14 -13.07
C THR A 73 8.90 2.40 -13.40
N GLY A 74 8.60 3.62 -13.83
CA GLY A 74 7.24 3.98 -14.20
C GLY A 74 7.10 5.42 -14.65
N THR A 75 5.86 5.81 -14.90
CA THR A 75 5.52 7.15 -15.36
C THR A 75 5.19 8.03 -14.17
N SER A 76 5.91 9.13 -14.01
CA SER A 76 5.65 10.08 -12.92
C SER A 76 4.31 10.78 -13.08
N LYS A 77 3.57 10.91 -11.96
CA LYS A 77 2.34 11.71 -11.93
C LYS A 77 2.63 13.22 -11.87
N ASN A 78 3.81 13.60 -11.35
CA ASN A 78 4.12 14.99 -11.00
C ASN A 78 5.04 15.69 -12.01
N SER A 79 5.71 14.97 -12.91
CA SER A 79 6.69 15.55 -13.87
C SER A 79 6.26 15.36 -15.32
N ASN A 80 5.04 15.79 -15.65
CA ASN A 80 4.50 15.75 -17.02
C ASN A 80 4.58 14.38 -17.72
N GLY A 81 4.46 13.29 -16.96
CA GLY A 81 4.49 11.94 -17.53
C GLY A 81 5.86 11.44 -17.97
N SER A 82 6.96 12.05 -17.49
CA SER A 82 8.29 11.50 -17.73
C SER A 82 8.45 10.10 -17.11
N SER A 83 9.23 9.25 -17.78
CA SER A 83 9.69 8.00 -17.19
C SER A 83 10.68 8.30 -16.07
N VAL A 84 10.51 7.65 -14.92
CA VAL A 84 11.36 7.80 -13.73
C VAL A 84 11.65 6.44 -13.13
N ALA A 85 12.80 6.33 -12.47
CA ALA A 85 13.22 5.15 -11.74
C ALA A 85 13.46 5.47 -10.26
N TYR A 86 13.05 4.56 -9.40
CA TYR A 86 13.20 4.66 -7.95
C TYR A 86 13.85 3.40 -7.38
N LYS A 87 14.66 3.58 -6.33
CA LYS A 87 15.00 2.53 -5.37
C LYS A 87 14.14 2.73 -4.13
N VAL A 88 13.44 1.68 -3.72
CA VAL A 88 12.56 1.68 -2.55
C VAL A 88 13.17 0.79 -1.49
N LEU A 89 13.48 1.37 -0.33
CA LEU A 89 13.90 0.63 0.86
C LEU A 89 12.67 0.26 1.68
N LEU A 90 12.51 -1.02 1.98
CA LEU A 90 11.46 -1.55 2.83
C LEU A 90 12.06 -2.15 4.10
N GLU A 91 11.26 -2.11 5.16
CA GLU A 91 11.54 -2.73 6.44
C GLU A 91 10.36 -3.62 6.84
N LYS A 92 10.67 -4.82 7.31
CA LYS A 92 9.68 -5.79 7.79
C LYS A 92 9.37 -5.51 9.25
N SER A 93 8.08 -5.41 9.54
CA SER A 93 7.56 -5.28 10.90
C SER A 93 7.49 -6.65 11.58
N SER A 94 7.40 -6.67 12.91
CA SER A 94 7.32 -7.91 13.71
C SER A 94 6.13 -8.81 13.35
N ASN A 95 5.05 -8.25 12.82
CA ASN A 95 3.88 -9.01 12.31
C ASN A 95 4.07 -9.59 10.90
N GLY A 96 5.27 -9.43 10.32
CA GLY A 96 5.65 -9.89 8.99
C GLY A 96 5.21 -8.99 7.83
N SER A 97 4.57 -7.85 8.10
CA SER A 97 4.20 -6.87 7.07
C SER A 97 5.39 -6.00 6.67
N TRP A 98 5.47 -5.63 5.39
CA TRP A 98 6.44 -4.69 4.88
C TRP A 98 5.92 -3.25 4.97
N LYS A 99 6.86 -2.32 5.15
CA LYS A 99 6.62 -0.87 5.12
C LYS A 99 7.72 -0.20 4.32
N VAL A 100 7.35 0.74 3.45
CA VAL A 100 8.33 1.61 2.78
C VAL A 100 8.95 2.56 3.80
N LYS A 101 10.27 2.47 3.96
CA LYS A 101 11.09 3.32 4.82
C LYS A 101 11.54 4.57 4.06
N GLU A 102 12.18 4.37 2.91
CA GLU A 102 12.73 5.45 2.08
C GLU A 102 12.59 5.17 0.58
N ILE A 103 12.58 6.24 -0.22
CA ILE A 103 12.50 6.19 -1.69
C ILE A 103 13.56 7.12 -2.26
N TYR A 104 14.40 6.59 -3.14
CA TYR A 104 15.50 7.31 -3.79
C TYR A 104 15.26 7.41 -5.29
N PRO A 105 15.30 8.61 -5.90
CA PRO A 105 15.36 8.74 -7.35
C PRO A 105 16.67 8.18 -7.87
N VAL A 106 16.56 7.34 -8.91
CA VAL A 106 17.71 6.90 -9.69
C VAL A 106 17.89 7.95 -10.80
N LYS A 107 19.09 8.54 -10.84
CA LYS A 107 19.48 9.49 -11.89
C LYS A 107 19.80 8.76 -13.19
#